data_AF-A0A1N6HB73-F1
#
_entry.id   AF-A0A1N6HB73-F1
#
_cell.length_a   1.000
_cell.length_b   1.000
_cell.length_c   1.000
_cell.angle_alpha   90.00
_cell.angle_beta   90.00
_cell.angle_gamma   90.00
#
_symmetry.space_group_name_H-M   'P 1'
#
loop_
_entity.id
_entity.type
_entity.pdbx_description
1 polymer ?
#
loop_
_entity_poly.entity_id
_entity_poly.type
_entity_poly.pdbx_seq_one_letter_code
_entity_poly.pdbx_strand_id
1 'polypeptide(L)'
;MLYVKWGADGTLEDFSFVSRPGYESTTLSDPRVQAWLKNEANQHKIDAVLEQMDLEMVRVVEDLIDILIDKGLILFTDLPEVVQNKILFKRSLRSSLQPSLLYESDDELLL
;
A
#
# COMPACT_ATOMS: atom_id res chain seq x y z
N MET A 1 -13.72 -8.41 -0.65
CA MET A 1 -14.42 -8.97 0.54
C MET A 1 -13.77 -8.33 1.75
N LEU A 2 -14.56 -7.74 2.65
CA LEU A 2 -14.04 -7.15 3.88
C LEU A 2 -14.02 -8.22 4.96
N TYR A 3 -13.01 -8.19 5.82
CA TYR A 3 -12.90 -9.05 7.00
C TYR A 3 -12.84 -8.17 8.23
N VAL A 4 -13.62 -8.51 9.25
CA VAL A 4 -13.70 -7.71 10.48
C VAL A 4 -13.48 -8.61 11.69
N LYS A 5 -12.80 -8.08 12.70
CA LYS A 5 -12.68 -8.72 14.00
C LYS A 5 -13.59 -7.99 14.98
N TRP A 6 -14.52 -8.72 15.58
CA TRP A 6 -15.38 -8.21 16.63
C TRP A 6 -14.78 -8.52 18.01
N GLY A 7 -14.84 -7.54 18.90
CA GLY A 7 -14.53 -7.70 20.32
C GLY A 7 -15.61 -8.49 21.04
N ALA A 8 -15.32 -8.95 22.26
CA ALA A 8 -16.24 -9.71 23.10
C ALA A 8 -17.51 -8.93 23.51
N ASP A 9 -17.47 -7.61 23.40
CA ASP A 9 -18.58 -6.67 23.63
C ASP A 9 -19.42 -6.40 22.37
N GLY A 10 -19.08 -7.03 21.23
CA GLY A 10 -19.74 -6.82 19.95
C GLY A 10 -19.29 -5.54 19.22
N THR A 11 -18.25 -4.86 19.69
CA THR A 11 -17.67 -3.71 18.98
C THR A 11 -16.68 -4.17 17.92
N LEU A 12 -16.51 -3.39 16.86
CA LEU A 12 -15.51 -3.69 15.85
C LEU A 12 -14.12 -3.29 16.38
N GLU A 13 -13.20 -4.24 16.40
CA GLU A 13 -11.84 -4.06 16.91
C GLU A 13 -10.85 -3.77 15.78
N ASP A 14 -11.00 -4.44 14.63
CA ASP A 14 -10.06 -4.34 13.50
C ASP A 14 -10.70 -4.67 12.13
N PHE A 15 -10.07 -4.20 11.04
CA PHE A 15 -10.42 -4.48 9.65
C PHE A 15 -9.27 -5.16 8.90
N SER A 16 -9.62 -6.00 7.91
CA SER A 16 -8.67 -6.54 6.97
C SER A 16 -9.29 -6.77 5.59
N PHE A 17 -8.48 -6.69 4.55
CA PHE A 17 -8.86 -7.07 3.18
C PHE A 17 -8.39 -8.48 2.82
N VAL A 18 -7.72 -9.16 3.76
CA VAL A 18 -7.26 -10.55 3.63
C VAL A 18 -7.90 -11.38 4.74
N SER A 19 -8.27 -12.62 4.41
CA SER A 19 -8.80 -13.55 5.42
C SER A 19 -7.74 -13.83 6.48
N ARG A 20 -8.11 -13.72 7.75
CA ARG A 20 -7.24 -13.99 8.90
C ARG A 20 -8.00 -14.83 9.92
N PRO A 21 -7.34 -15.70 10.69
CA PRO A 21 -7.97 -16.43 11.79
C PRO A 21 -8.66 -15.47 12.76
N GLY A 22 -9.93 -15.74 13.09
CA GLY A 22 -10.73 -14.90 14.00
C GLY A 22 -11.42 -13.69 13.36
N TYR A 23 -11.34 -13.54 12.03
CA TYR A 23 -12.07 -12.49 11.31
C TYR A 23 -13.30 -13.09 10.61
N GLU A 24 -14.40 -12.36 10.65
CA GLU A 24 -15.64 -12.67 9.94
C GLU A 24 -15.66 -11.94 8.59
N SER A 25 -16.07 -12.62 7.52
CA SER A 25 -16.26 -11.95 6.23
C SER A 25 -17.56 -11.15 6.24
N THR A 26 -17.47 -9.89 5.83
CA THR A 26 -18.60 -8.97 5.76
C THR A 26 -18.44 -8.00 4.58
N THR A 27 -19.33 -7.02 4.50
CA THR A 27 -19.31 -5.94 3.52
C THR A 27 -19.37 -4.59 4.21
N LEU A 28 -18.97 -3.53 3.50
CA LEU A 28 -19.14 -2.16 3.99
C LEU A 28 -20.61 -1.79 4.23
N SER A 29 -21.56 -2.51 3.62
CA SER A 29 -22.99 -2.30 3.80
C SER A 29 -23.57 -2.95 5.06
N ASP A 30 -22.77 -3.72 5.82
CA ASP A 30 -23.21 -4.31 7.09
C ASP A 30 -23.57 -3.19 8.10
N PRO A 31 -24.80 -3.18 8.65
CA PRO A 31 -25.22 -2.17 9.61
C PRO A 31 -24.30 -2.03 10.82
N ARG A 32 -23.66 -3.11 11.29
CA ARG A 32 -22.72 -3.10 12.42
C ARG A 32 -21.46 -2.30 12.06
N VAL A 33 -20.96 -2.49 10.84
CA VAL A 33 -19.81 -1.76 10.31
C VAL A 33 -20.16 -0.28 10.13
N GLN A 34 -21.33 0.01 9.57
CA GLN A 34 -21.82 1.38 9.40
C GLN A 34 -22.02 2.12 10.73
N ALA A 35 -22.55 1.44 11.75
CA ALA A 35 -22.71 2.00 13.08
C ALA A 35 -21.35 2.32 13.71
N TRP A 36 -20.36 1.44 13.53
CA TRP A 36 -19.00 1.66 14.02
C TRP A 36 -18.30 2.84 13.34
N LEU A 37 -18.43 2.96 12.01
CA LEU A 37 -17.86 4.06 11.22
C LEU A 37 -18.44 5.43 11.58
N LYS A 38 -19.71 5.48 12.03
CA LYS A 38 -20.39 6.72 12.43
C LYS A 38 -20.12 7.12 13.88
N ASN A 39 -19.48 6.26 14.67
CA ASN A 39 -19.19 6.56 16.07
C ASN A 39 -17.92 7.42 16.16
N GLU A 40 -18.07 8.66 16.62
CA GLU A 40 -16.96 9.63 16.76
C GLU A 40 -15.82 9.12 17.66
N ALA A 41 -16.11 8.25 18.64
CA ALA A 41 -15.08 7.66 19.49
C ALA A 41 -14.10 6.76 18.71
N ASN A 42 -14.49 6.29 17.52
CA ASN A 42 -13.67 5.47 16.64
C ASN A 42 -12.89 6.29 15.60
N GLN A 43 -13.08 7.61 15.52
CA GLN A 43 -12.48 8.43 14.47
C GLN A 43 -10.96 8.22 14.36
N HIS A 44 -10.25 8.22 15.49
CA HIS A 44 -8.81 8.01 15.49
C HIS A 44 -8.39 6.63 14.96
N LYS A 45 -9.19 5.59 15.23
CA LYS A 45 -8.95 4.23 14.69
C LYS A 45 -9.23 4.18 13.19
N ILE A 46 -10.28 4.86 12.74
CA ILE A 46 -10.62 4.99 11.31
C ILE A 46 -9.48 5.66 10.56
N ASP A 47 -8.99 6.78 11.08
CA ASP A 47 -7.89 7.54 10.47
C ASP A 47 -6.63 6.67 10.37
N ALA A 48 -6.26 5.95 11.44
CA ALA A 48 -5.11 5.05 11.41
C ALA A 48 -5.24 3.91 10.39
N VAL A 49 -6.45 3.35 10.21
CA VAL A 49 -6.71 2.33 9.19
C VAL A 49 -6.59 2.92 7.78
N LEU A 50 -7.14 4.12 7.55
CA LEU A 50 -7.03 4.81 6.27
C LEU A 50 -5.57 5.14 5.92
N GLU A 51 -4.80 5.67 6.87
CA GLU A 51 -3.37 5.94 6.67
C GLU A 51 -2.60 4.68 6.30
N GLN A 52 -2.86 3.56 6.99
CA GLN A 52 -2.25 2.27 6.67
C GLN A 52 -2.63 1.80 5.26
N MET A 53 -3.90 1.97 4.85
CA MET A 53 -4.35 1.63 3.51
C MET A 53 -3.67 2.49 2.44
N ASP A 54 -3.50 3.79 2.68
CA ASP A 54 -2.80 4.70 1.78
C ASP A 54 -1.32 4.30 1.62
N LEU A 55 -0.67 3.88 2.72
CA LEU A 55 0.70 3.36 2.72
C LEU A 55 0.85 2.02 1.99
N GLU A 56 -0.17 1.17 1.99
CA GLU A 56 -0.19 -0.06 1.19
C GLU A 56 -0.43 0.27 -0.29
N MET A 57 -1.35 1.19 -0.58
CA MET A 57 -1.70 1.61 -1.93
C MET A 57 -0.52 2.28 -2.65
N VAL A 58 0.28 3.11 -1.96
CA VAL A 58 1.44 3.76 -2.58
C VAL A 58 2.46 2.76 -3.13
N ARG A 59 2.62 1.58 -2.50
CA ARG A 59 3.52 0.53 -3.02
C ARG A 59 2.99 -0.06 -4.32
N VAL A 60 1.68 -0.33 -4.37
CA VAL A 60 1.03 -0.84 -5.59
C VAL A 60 1.12 0.19 -6.73
N VAL A 61 0.98 1.49 -6.40
CA VAL A 61 1.15 2.57 -7.38
C VAL A 61 2.59 2.65 -7.89
N GLU A 62 3.59 2.49 -7.02
CA GLU A 62 5.00 2.41 -7.43
C GLU A 62 5.25 1.24 -8.39
N ASP A 63 4.77 0.04 -8.04
CA ASP A 63 4.92 -1.15 -8.87
C ASP A 63 4.21 -0.97 -10.22
N LEU A 64 3.04 -0.32 -10.23
CA LEU A 64 2.33 0.00 -11.46
C LEU A 64 3.11 0.99 -12.33
N ILE A 65 3.70 2.05 -11.75
CA ILE A 65 4.53 3.00 -12.48
C ILE A 65 5.69 2.28 -13.16
N ASP A 66 6.38 1.40 -12.42
CA ASP A 66 7.49 0.60 -12.96
C ASP A 66 7.02 -0.28 -14.13
N ILE A 67 5.89 -0.99 -13.98
CA ILE A 67 5.30 -1.80 -15.06
C ILE A 67 4.96 -0.95 -16.30
N LEU A 68 4.42 0.26 -16.11
CA LEU A 68 4.05 1.14 -17.22
C LEU A 68 5.29 1.69 -17.95
N ILE A 69 6.36 2.00 -17.23
CA ILE A 69 7.65 2.41 -17.80
C ILE A 69 8.29 1.24 -18.56
N ASP A 70 8.33 0.05 -17.96
CA ASP A 70 8.92 -1.16 -18.57
C ASP A 70 8.20 -1.56 -19.86
N LYS A 71 6.88 -1.34 -19.92
CA LYS A 71 6.07 -1.54 -21.14
C LYS A 71 6.18 -0.40 -22.15
N GLY A 72 6.90 0.67 -21.84
CA GLY A 72 7.02 1.87 -22.68
C GLY A 72 5.71 2.63 -22.86
N LEU A 73 4.74 2.46 -21.95
CA LEU A 73 3.44 3.14 -22.01
C LEU A 73 3.50 4.58 -21.48
N ILE A 74 4.41 4.84 -20.55
CA ILE A 74 4.78 6.17 -20.08
C ILE A 74 6.30 6.26 -20.00
N LEU A 75 6.86 7.45 -20.13
CA LEU A 75 8.25 7.71 -19.82
C LEU A 75 8.38 8.16 -18.36
N PHE A 76 9.51 7.86 -17.73
CA PHE A 76 9.82 8.38 -16.39
C PHE A 76 9.74 9.91 -16.33
N THR A 77 10.12 10.58 -17.43
CA THR A 77 10.09 12.03 -17.59
C THR A 77 8.68 12.62 -17.72
N ASP A 78 7.66 11.79 -17.93
CA ASP A 78 6.26 12.24 -18.00
C ASP A 78 5.70 12.54 -16.60
N LEU A 79 6.36 12.06 -15.55
CA LEU A 79 5.97 12.31 -14.16
C LEU A 79 6.43 13.69 -13.68
N PRO A 80 5.74 14.35 -12.75
CA PRO A 80 6.23 15.60 -12.15
C PRO A 80 7.60 15.43 -11.51
N GLU A 81 8.45 16.46 -11.56
CA GLU A 81 9.83 16.43 -11.04
C GLU A 81 9.89 15.97 -9.57
N VAL A 82 8.92 16.40 -8.74
CA VAL A 82 8.80 15.98 -7.34
C VAL A 82 8.60 14.47 -7.21
N VAL A 83 7.84 13.85 -8.12
CA VAL A 83 7.59 12.41 -8.15
C VAL A 83 8.83 11.66 -8.63
N GLN A 84 9.47 12.16 -9.69
CA GLN A 84 10.74 11.60 -10.20
C GLN A 84 11.80 11.52 -9.10
N ASN A 85 12.03 12.63 -8.37
CA ASN A 85 12.99 12.69 -7.27
C ASN A 85 12.66 11.71 -6.13
N LYS A 86 11.37 11.57 -5.78
CA LYS A 86 10.94 10.61 -4.76
C LYS A 86 11.20 9.16 -5.17
N ILE A 87 10.93 8.81 -6.43
CA ILE A 87 11.18 7.46 -6.96
C ILE A 87 12.69 7.16 -6.94
N LEU A 88 13.52 8.08 -7.42
CA LEU A 88 14.98 7.92 -7.41
C LEU A 88 15.54 7.75 -5.99
N PHE A 89 15.08 8.58 -5.05
CA PHE A 89 15.49 8.48 -3.64
C PHE A 89 15.06 7.16 -3.00
N LYS A 90 13.86 6.66 -3.28
CA LYS A 90 13.41 5.36 -2.76
C LYS A 90 14.20 4.20 -3.35
N ARG A 91 14.52 4.24 -4.65
CA ARG A 91 15.37 3.24 -5.30
C ARG A 91 16.78 3.23 -4.72
N SER A 92 17.39 4.40 -4.48
CA SER A 92 18.72 4.46 -3.86
C SER A 92 18.72 3.93 -2.42
N LEU A 93 17.67 4.22 -1.64
CA LEU A 93 17.51 3.65 -0.30
C LEU A 93 17.40 2.12 -0.35
N ARG A 94 16.56 1.55 -1.22
CA ARG A 94 16.42 0.10 -1.38
C ARG A 94 17.74 -0.57 -1.81
N SER A 95 18.45 0.04 -2.76
CA SER A 95 19.78 -0.40 -3.22
C SER A 95 20.81 -0.40 -2.07
N SER A 96 20.84 0.66 -1.24
CA SER A 96 21.73 0.73 -0.08
C SER A 96 21.39 -0.27 1.04
N LEU A 97 20.11 -0.64 1.18
CA LEU A 97 19.63 -1.61 2.17
C LEU A 97 19.73 -3.07 1.68
N GLN A 98 19.91 -3.29 0.38
CA GLN A 98 20.19 -4.61 -0.21
C GLN A 98 21.51 -4.58 -1.00
N PRO A 99 22.67 -4.64 -0.32
CA PRO A 99 23.97 -4.65 -1.00
C PRO A 99 24.21 -5.90 -1.88
N SER A 100 23.38 -6.94 -1.74
CA SER A 100 23.63 -8.26 -2.30
C SER A 100 23.08 -8.51 -3.72
N LEU A 101 22.46 -7.52 -4.37
CA LEU A 101 21.92 -7.65 -5.74
C LEU A 101 22.55 -6.68 -6.74
N LEU A 102 23.60 -5.94 -6.36
CA LEU A 102 24.27 -4.94 -7.20
C LEU A 102 25.51 -5.46 -7.93
N TYR A 103 25.59 -6.76 -8.20
CA TYR A 103 26.64 -7.34 -9.05
C TYR A 103 25.98 -8.17 -10.16
N GLU A 104 25.28 -7.52 -11.09
CA GLU A 104 24.99 -8.09 -12.41
C GLU A 104 24.45 -7.01 -13.37
N SER A 105 25.22 -5.93 -13.55
CA SER A 105 25.10 -5.10 -14.75
C SER A 105 26.33 -4.22 -14.90
N ASP A 106 27.49 -4.86 -15.04
CA ASP A 106 28.67 -4.27 -15.67
C ASP A 106 29.22 -5.36 -16.59
N ASP A 107 28.75 -5.39 -17.84
CA ASP A 107 29.63 -5.58 -18.99
C ASP A 107 28.86 -5.44 -20.32
N GLU A 108 29.52 -4.74 -21.24
CA GLU A 108 29.22 -4.58 -22.67
C GLU A 108 28.08 -3.64 -23.06
N LEU A 109 28.43 -2.37 -23.28
CA LEU A 109 28.31 -1.72 -24.60
C LEU A 109 29.24 -0.49 -24.67
N LEU A 110 30.54 -0.77 -24.86
CA LEU A 110 31.46 0.17 -25.51
C LEU A 110 32.02 -0.54 -26.75
N LEU A 111 31.42 -0.25 -27.91
CA LEU A 111 32.06 -0.09 -29.22
C LEU A 111 31.04 0.40 -30.25
#